data_AF-A0A7J9X7Y4-F1
#
_entry.id   AF-A0A7J9X7Y4-F1
#
_cell.length_a   1.000
_cell.length_b   1.000
_cell.length_c   1.000
_cell.angle_alpha   90.00
_cell.angle_beta   90.00
_cell.angle_gamma   90.00
#
_symmetry.space_group_name_H-M   'P 1'
#
loop_
_entity.id
_entity.type
_entity.pdbx_description
1 polymer ?
#
loop_
_entity_poly.entity_id
_entity_poly.type
_entity_poly.pdbx_seq_one_letter_code
_entity_poly.pdbx_strand_id
1 'polypeptide(L)'
;MRQPEHREITRRAVAELFRAHPSVRMGALSEGGYFQAVNRAQAYQDRPFDRRTLLGPTLHPGTWNPGVQRAHALADPRRSGADNLGLVKEYVLAELLAATAGGRAEMVHLGAAVHAVQDSYSGAHTWRGDAVYGGDPNAPVQSLNVFHPVLRDTHDQRFDRPPLESGTVSAAVRATTELLAVYEFDRAAGGSSGLHQLIDRLFQPDTRGVGVNLRAGRAWQQERDRRLGLESHFRTADDQQVHFPRARIERSRRSNRLSRDRRPRPRDHDPSREHDREP
;
A
#
# COMPACT_ATOMS: atom_id res chain seq x y z
N MET A 1 11.73 -11.96 14.99
CA MET A 1 10.36 -11.81 15.51
C MET A 1 9.43 -11.83 14.30
N ARG A 2 8.35 -12.62 14.31
CA ARG A 2 7.28 -12.47 13.31
C ARG A 2 6.25 -11.56 13.94
N GLN A 3 5.88 -10.46 13.30
CA GLN A 3 4.80 -9.60 13.77
C GLN A 3 3.46 -10.33 13.53
N PRO A 4 2.77 -10.81 14.58
CA PRO A 4 1.53 -11.56 14.42
C PRO A 4 0.40 -10.70 13.83
N GLU A 5 0.49 -9.38 13.99
CA GLU A 5 -0.48 -8.40 13.47
C GLU A 5 -0.50 -8.36 11.93
N HIS A 6 0.64 -8.12 11.28
CA HIS A 6 0.80 -8.10 9.82
C HIS A 6 0.17 -9.33 9.14
N ARG A 7 0.46 -10.52 9.68
CA ARG A 7 -0.15 -11.78 9.23
C ARG A 7 -1.66 -11.76 9.32
N GLU A 8 -2.21 -11.27 10.42
CA GLU A 8 -3.65 -11.24 10.66
C GLU A 8 -4.35 -10.22 9.77
N ILE A 9 -3.77 -9.03 9.60
CA ILE A 9 -4.26 -8.01 8.65
C ILE A 9 -4.32 -8.60 7.25
N THR A 10 -3.24 -9.24 6.79
CA THR A 10 -3.22 -9.86 5.45
C THR A 10 -4.19 -11.01 5.31
N ARG A 11 -4.35 -11.84 6.34
CA ARG A 11 -5.34 -12.92 6.32
C ARG A 11 -6.75 -12.37 6.12
N ARG A 12 -7.14 -11.37 6.93
CA ARG A 12 -8.45 -10.72 6.84
C ARG A 12 -8.62 -10.05 5.48
N ALA A 13 -7.66 -9.23 5.06
CA ALA A 13 -7.74 -8.49 3.80
C ALA A 13 -7.88 -9.42 2.57
N VAL A 14 -7.14 -10.52 2.53
CA VAL A 14 -7.27 -11.51 1.45
C VAL A 14 -8.64 -12.20 1.47
N ALA A 15 -9.15 -12.57 2.64
CA ALA A 15 -10.50 -13.12 2.75
C ALA A 15 -11.58 -12.13 2.29
N GLU A 16 -11.45 -10.84 2.65
CA GLU A 16 -12.36 -9.80 2.16
C GLU A 16 -12.30 -9.62 0.65
N LEU A 17 -11.09 -9.63 0.08
CA LEU A 17 -10.86 -9.51 -1.35
C LEU A 17 -11.53 -10.66 -2.12
N PHE A 18 -11.33 -11.91 -1.70
CA PHE A 18 -11.94 -13.07 -2.37
C PHE A 18 -13.46 -13.09 -2.23
N ARG A 19 -13.99 -12.66 -1.07
CA ARG A 19 -15.45 -12.50 -0.86
C ARG A 19 -16.06 -11.43 -1.75
N ALA A 20 -15.42 -10.27 -1.88
CA ALA A 20 -15.92 -9.15 -2.68
C ALA A 20 -15.74 -9.35 -4.19
N HIS A 21 -14.69 -10.09 -4.58
CA HIS A 21 -14.29 -10.25 -5.97
C HIS A 21 -14.03 -11.71 -6.35
N PRO A 22 -15.06 -12.58 -6.29
CA PRO A 22 -14.90 -14.02 -6.57
C PRO A 22 -14.45 -14.32 -8.01
N SER A 23 -14.60 -13.36 -8.93
CA SER A 23 -14.17 -13.47 -10.32
C SER A 23 -12.71 -13.04 -10.56
N VAL A 24 -12.04 -12.38 -9.61
CA VAL A 24 -10.65 -11.97 -9.76
C VAL A 24 -9.76 -13.21 -9.65
N ARG A 25 -9.17 -13.62 -10.78
CA ARG A 25 -8.25 -14.76 -10.84
C ARG A 25 -6.83 -14.28 -10.53
N MET A 26 -6.48 -14.28 -9.24
CA MET A 26 -5.16 -13.89 -8.72
C MET A 26 -4.11 -14.95 -9.05
N GLY A 27 -3.70 -15.03 -10.31
CA GLY A 27 -2.64 -15.95 -10.76
C GLY A 27 -2.94 -17.44 -10.54
N ALA A 28 -4.21 -17.86 -10.66
CA ALA A 28 -4.69 -19.21 -10.34
C ALA A 28 -4.54 -19.66 -8.88
N LEU A 29 -4.16 -18.75 -7.97
CA LEU A 29 -4.06 -19.05 -6.55
C LEU A 29 -5.45 -19.09 -5.90
N SER A 30 -5.63 -20.04 -4.99
CA SER A 30 -6.76 -20.03 -4.04
C SER A 30 -6.56 -18.91 -3.01
N GLU A 31 -7.61 -18.57 -2.26
CA GLU A 31 -7.54 -17.61 -1.15
C GLU A 31 -6.37 -17.91 -0.20
N GLY A 32 -6.30 -19.16 0.29
CA GLY A 32 -5.21 -19.59 1.16
C GLY A 32 -3.83 -19.55 0.47
N GLY A 33 -3.76 -19.85 -0.82
CA GLY A 33 -2.52 -19.76 -1.60
C GLY A 33 -2.01 -18.32 -1.74
N TYR A 34 -2.92 -17.39 -2.04
CA TYR A 34 -2.63 -15.97 -2.18
C TYR A 34 -2.22 -15.34 -0.84
N PHE A 35 -2.97 -15.61 0.23
CA PHE A 35 -2.62 -15.23 1.59
C PHE A 35 -1.19 -15.66 1.95
N GLN A 36 -0.86 -16.93 1.73
CA GLN A 36 0.48 -17.44 2.07
C GLN A 36 1.58 -16.79 1.22
N ALA A 37 1.32 -16.48 -0.05
CA ALA A 37 2.26 -15.79 -0.90
C ALA A 37 2.55 -14.36 -0.38
N VAL A 38 1.51 -13.56 -0.15
CA VAL A 38 1.64 -12.18 0.35
C VAL A 38 2.26 -12.16 1.76
N ASN A 39 1.79 -13.02 2.66
CA ASN A 39 2.30 -13.11 4.03
C ASN A 39 3.78 -13.52 4.10
N ARG A 40 4.23 -14.43 3.23
CA ARG A 40 5.67 -14.78 3.17
C ARG A 40 6.52 -13.63 2.66
N ALA A 41 6.01 -12.89 1.67
CA ALA A 41 6.74 -11.80 1.06
C ALA A 41 6.89 -10.59 1.99
N GLN A 42 5.81 -10.16 2.65
CA GLN A 42 5.89 -9.06 3.63
C GLN A 42 6.79 -9.41 4.81
N ALA A 43 6.77 -10.67 5.29
CA ALA A 43 7.58 -11.11 6.42
C ALA A 43 9.11 -11.08 6.12
N TYR A 44 9.51 -10.77 4.88
CA TYR A 44 10.89 -10.46 4.55
C TYR A 44 11.32 -9.09 5.07
N GLN A 45 10.41 -8.11 5.06
CA GLN A 45 10.69 -6.72 5.46
C GLN A 45 11.00 -6.61 6.96
N ASP A 46 10.40 -7.48 7.78
CA ASP A 46 10.57 -7.50 9.24
C ASP A 46 11.72 -8.39 9.76
N ARG A 47 12.62 -8.83 8.89
CA ARG A 47 13.70 -9.73 9.33
C ARG A 47 14.77 -8.93 10.08
N PRO A 48 15.14 -9.33 11.31
CA PRO A 48 16.21 -8.67 12.03
C PRO A 48 17.58 -8.92 11.38
N PHE A 49 17.73 -10.03 10.67
CA PHE A 49 18.99 -10.42 10.05
C PHE A 49 18.77 -10.77 8.58
N ASP A 50 19.64 -10.25 7.73
CA ASP A 50 19.78 -10.66 6.33
C ASP A 50 21.21 -11.21 6.16
N ARG A 51 21.33 -12.36 5.51
CA ARG A 51 22.60 -13.06 5.31
C ARG A 51 23.60 -12.24 4.48
N ARG A 52 23.14 -11.24 3.72
CA ARG A 52 23.97 -10.39 2.87
C ARG A 52 24.45 -9.12 3.56
N THR A 53 23.66 -8.58 4.49
CA THR A 53 23.92 -7.26 5.10
C THR A 53 24.17 -7.31 6.60
N LEU A 54 24.16 -8.51 7.23
CA LEU A 54 24.26 -8.77 8.68
C LEU A 54 23.11 -8.20 9.52
N LEU A 55 22.56 -7.04 9.15
CA LEU A 55 21.31 -6.48 9.68
C LEU A 55 20.24 -6.52 8.59
N GLY A 56 19.08 -7.11 8.89
CA GLY A 56 17.95 -7.11 7.97
C GLY A 56 17.24 -5.75 7.90
N PRO A 57 16.28 -5.57 6.98
CA PRO A 57 15.76 -4.26 6.60
C PRO A 57 15.26 -3.43 7.80
N THR A 58 14.60 -4.07 8.77
CA THR A 58 13.99 -3.44 9.95
C THR A 58 14.98 -2.83 10.94
N LEU A 59 16.22 -3.31 11.00
CA LEU A 59 17.17 -2.90 12.05
C LEU A 59 18.03 -1.70 11.66
N HIS A 60 17.90 -1.18 10.45
CA HIS A 60 18.72 -0.03 10.04
C HIS A 60 18.13 1.26 10.59
N PRO A 61 18.84 1.98 11.47
CA PRO A 61 18.36 3.27 11.93
C PRO A 61 18.32 4.27 10.77
N GLY A 62 17.36 5.19 10.79
CA GLY A 62 17.20 6.19 9.71
C GLY A 62 18.41 7.09 9.50
N THR A 63 19.30 7.18 10.50
CA THR A 63 20.59 7.86 10.38
C THR A 63 21.61 7.11 9.52
N TRP A 64 21.58 5.77 9.52
CA TRP A 64 22.50 4.92 8.76
C TRP A 64 21.93 4.52 7.39
N ASN A 65 20.64 4.18 7.32
CA ASN A 65 19.98 3.85 6.06
C ASN A 65 18.64 4.59 5.93
N PRO A 66 18.65 5.85 5.44
CA PRO A 66 17.42 6.63 5.27
C PRO A 66 16.44 5.96 4.28
N GLY A 67 16.93 5.09 3.39
CA GLY A 67 16.09 4.33 2.45
C GLY A 67 15.19 3.27 3.12
N VAL A 68 15.52 2.84 4.34
CA VAL A 68 14.71 1.88 5.11
C VAL A 68 13.50 2.56 5.76
N GLN A 69 13.61 3.83 6.14
CA GLN A 69 12.54 4.52 6.85
C GLN A 69 11.26 4.60 6.01
N ARG A 70 11.38 4.94 4.71
CA ARG A 70 10.22 4.96 3.79
C ARG A 70 9.58 3.58 3.59
N ALA A 71 10.37 2.50 3.67
CA ALA A 71 9.87 1.13 3.55
C ALA A 71 9.03 0.70 4.76
N HIS A 72 9.21 1.40 5.88
CA HIS A 72 8.49 1.18 7.12
C HIS A 72 7.59 2.37 7.50
N ALA A 73 7.23 3.26 6.57
CA ALA A 73 6.43 4.45 6.88
C ALA A 73 6.94 5.28 8.09
N LEU A 74 8.26 5.33 8.28
CA LEU A 74 8.94 6.12 9.30
C LEU A 74 9.59 7.35 8.68
N ALA A 75 9.87 8.35 9.53
CA ALA A 75 10.54 9.57 9.11
C ALA A 75 12.07 9.45 9.12
N ASP A 76 12.71 9.96 8.07
CA ASP A 76 14.06 10.50 8.16
C ASP A 76 14.00 11.84 8.94
N PRO A 77 14.67 11.94 10.10
CA PRO A 77 14.63 13.14 10.95
C PRO A 77 15.26 14.37 10.29
N ARG A 78 15.94 14.22 9.15
CA ARG A 78 16.56 15.32 8.39
C ARG A 78 15.63 15.96 7.37
N ARG A 79 14.40 15.46 7.23
CA ARG A 79 13.43 15.89 6.20
C ARG A 79 12.17 16.46 6.84
N SER A 80 11.44 17.28 6.07
CA SER A 80 10.12 17.74 6.48
C SER A 80 9.13 16.57 6.52
N GLY A 81 8.00 16.72 7.22
CA GLY A 81 6.98 15.67 7.23
C GLY A 81 6.32 15.47 5.87
N ALA A 82 6.17 16.55 5.08
CA ALA A 82 5.67 16.48 3.71
C ALA A 82 6.61 15.68 2.79
N ASP A 83 7.93 15.93 2.89
CA ASP A 83 8.93 15.18 2.11
C ASP A 83 8.96 13.70 2.51
N ASN A 84 8.89 13.40 3.82
CA ASN A 84 8.82 12.02 4.30
C ASN A 84 7.57 11.30 3.78
N LEU A 85 6.40 11.94 3.86
CA LEU A 85 5.16 11.36 3.31
C LEU A 85 5.27 11.13 1.80
N GLY A 86 5.86 12.08 1.06
CA GLY A 86 6.14 11.93 -0.37
C GLY A 86 7.01 10.71 -0.67
N LEU A 87 8.10 10.52 0.07
CA LEU A 87 9.00 9.37 -0.10
C LEU A 87 8.34 8.02 0.23
N VAL A 88 7.46 7.98 1.24
CA VAL A 88 6.67 6.77 1.56
C VAL A 88 5.71 6.46 0.41
N LYS A 89 4.99 7.47 -0.11
CA LYS A 89 4.10 7.31 -1.27
C LYS A 89 4.83 6.79 -2.50
N GLU A 90 5.95 7.42 -2.84
CA GLU A 90 6.80 7.04 -3.96
C GLU A 90 7.30 5.61 -3.84
N TYR A 91 7.73 5.20 -2.63
CA TYR A 91 8.16 3.83 -2.36
C TYR A 91 7.03 2.84 -2.61
N VAL A 92 5.88 3.01 -1.95
CA VAL A 92 4.74 2.08 -2.09
C VAL A 92 4.31 1.98 -3.56
N LEU A 93 4.21 3.12 -4.25
CA LEU A 93 3.84 3.14 -5.66
C LEU A 93 4.88 2.44 -6.54
N ALA A 94 6.19 2.68 -6.33
CA ALA A 94 7.25 2.05 -7.10
C ALA A 94 7.24 0.52 -6.93
N GLU A 95 7.05 0.03 -5.70
CA GLU A 95 6.91 -1.40 -5.41
C GLU A 95 5.65 -1.99 -6.09
N LEU A 96 4.52 -1.29 -6.07
CA LEU A 96 3.31 -1.73 -6.78
C LEU A 96 3.53 -1.80 -8.30
N LEU A 97 4.16 -0.78 -8.89
CA LEU A 97 4.48 -0.76 -10.32
C LEU A 97 5.43 -1.90 -10.70
N ALA A 98 6.47 -2.13 -9.90
CA ALA A 98 7.40 -3.24 -10.09
C ALA A 98 6.70 -4.61 -9.98
N ALA A 99 5.76 -4.76 -9.05
CA ALA A 99 4.93 -5.95 -8.95
C ALA A 99 4.05 -6.14 -10.20
N THR A 100 3.41 -5.07 -10.70
CA THR A 100 2.54 -5.17 -11.91
C THR A 100 3.30 -5.52 -13.18
N ALA A 101 4.60 -5.18 -13.27
CA ALA A 101 5.46 -5.62 -14.37
C ALA A 101 5.67 -7.14 -14.41
N GLY A 102 5.39 -7.83 -13.28
CA GLY A 102 5.41 -9.28 -13.15
C GLY A 102 6.81 -9.89 -13.04
N GLY A 103 6.88 -11.21 -13.23
CA GLY A 103 8.13 -11.97 -13.22
C GLY A 103 8.50 -12.55 -11.85
N ARG A 104 9.76 -12.98 -11.70
CA ARG A 104 10.20 -13.76 -10.52
C ARG A 104 10.14 -12.98 -9.21
N ALA A 105 10.14 -11.65 -9.26
CA ALA A 105 10.15 -10.77 -8.09
C ALA A 105 8.76 -10.16 -7.76
N GLU A 106 7.71 -10.49 -8.51
CA GLU A 106 6.37 -9.91 -8.34
C GLU A 106 5.91 -9.91 -6.88
N MET A 107 5.93 -11.08 -6.23
CA MET A 107 5.49 -11.20 -4.84
C MET A 107 6.38 -10.44 -3.86
N VAL A 108 7.68 -10.30 -4.15
CA VAL A 108 8.61 -9.56 -3.26
C VAL A 108 8.19 -8.09 -3.22
N HIS A 109 7.95 -7.50 -4.38
CA HIS A 109 7.51 -6.12 -4.50
C HIS A 109 6.10 -5.91 -3.93
N LEU A 110 5.16 -6.81 -4.24
CA LEU A 110 3.81 -6.73 -3.66
C LEU A 110 3.85 -6.83 -2.13
N GLY A 111 4.66 -7.73 -1.58
CA GLY A 111 4.85 -7.88 -0.14
C GLY A 111 5.45 -6.63 0.50
N ALA A 112 6.40 -5.97 -0.17
CA ALA A 112 7.00 -4.72 0.29
C ALA A 112 5.99 -3.56 0.33
N ALA A 113 5.14 -3.43 -0.69
CA ALA A 113 4.08 -2.43 -0.72
C ALA A 113 3.02 -2.67 0.36
N VAL A 114 2.56 -3.93 0.51
CA VAL A 114 1.60 -4.32 1.56
C VAL A 114 2.16 -4.03 2.95
N HIS A 115 3.42 -4.38 3.19
CA HIS A 115 4.11 -4.10 4.45
C HIS A 115 4.10 -2.61 4.78
N ALA A 116 4.60 -1.78 3.88
CA ALA A 116 4.68 -0.33 4.09
C ALA A 116 3.31 0.33 4.30
N VAL A 117 2.26 -0.15 3.62
CA VAL A 117 0.89 0.32 3.87
C VAL A 117 0.43 -0.06 5.27
N GLN A 118 0.64 -1.30 5.71
CA GLN A 118 0.26 -1.75 7.04
C GLN A 118 1.00 -0.98 8.14
N ASP A 119 2.32 -0.80 8.01
CA ASP A 119 3.14 0.02 8.90
C ASP A 119 2.55 1.43 9.03
N SER A 120 2.05 2.02 7.94
CA SER A 120 1.46 3.37 7.98
C SER A 120 0.17 3.50 8.81
N TYR A 121 -0.45 2.39 9.24
CA TYR A 121 -1.57 2.38 10.17
C TYR A 121 -1.17 2.04 11.61
N SER A 122 0.07 1.60 11.85
CA SER A 122 0.61 1.46 13.19
C SER A 122 0.94 2.83 13.77
N GLY A 123 0.43 3.09 14.98
CA GLY A 123 0.76 4.30 15.75
C GLY A 123 2.24 4.42 16.13
N ALA A 124 3.03 3.34 16.00
CA ALA A 124 4.46 3.36 16.22
C ALA A 124 5.20 4.03 15.06
N HIS A 125 4.60 4.04 13.87
CA HIS A 125 5.21 4.54 12.64
C HIS A 125 4.58 5.86 12.21
N THR A 126 3.24 5.93 12.20
CA THR A 126 2.50 7.08 11.71
C THR A 126 1.32 7.42 12.62
N TRP A 127 1.14 8.69 12.93
CA TRP A 127 -0.10 9.19 13.53
C TRP A 127 -1.03 9.68 12.44
N ARG A 128 -2.22 9.08 12.38
CA ARG A 128 -3.32 9.49 11.51
C ARG A 128 -4.39 10.24 12.30
N GLY A 129 -5.28 10.93 11.61
CA GLY A 129 -6.45 11.56 12.23
C GLY A 129 -7.30 10.55 13.00
N ASP A 130 -8.04 11.01 14.01
CA ASP A 130 -8.76 10.16 14.97
C ASP A 130 -9.78 9.21 14.32
N ALA A 131 -10.25 9.50 13.10
CA ALA A 131 -11.11 8.62 12.32
C ALA A 131 -10.49 7.23 12.08
N VAL A 132 -9.15 7.10 12.13
CA VAL A 132 -8.47 5.81 12.00
C VAL A 132 -8.88 4.84 13.12
N TYR A 133 -9.12 5.35 14.33
CA TYR A 133 -9.58 4.54 15.47
C TYR A 133 -11.03 4.09 15.29
N GLY A 134 -11.78 4.67 14.35
CA GLY A 134 -13.08 4.17 13.90
C GLY A 134 -13.02 3.16 12.75
N GLY A 135 -11.82 2.81 12.25
CA GLY A 135 -11.66 1.93 11.09
C GLY A 135 -11.65 2.63 9.73
N ASP A 136 -11.48 3.95 9.67
CA ASP A 136 -11.40 4.68 8.39
C ASP A 136 -10.01 4.53 7.75
N PRO A 137 -9.88 3.83 6.60
CA PRO A 137 -8.60 3.72 5.89
C PRO A 137 -8.15 5.06 5.31
N ASN A 138 -9.02 6.05 5.17
CA ASN A 138 -8.68 7.35 4.60
C ASN A 138 -8.32 8.38 5.66
N ALA A 139 -8.21 8.01 6.93
CA ALA A 139 -7.80 8.96 7.97
C ALA A 139 -6.45 9.62 7.59
N PRO A 140 -6.39 10.97 7.54
CA PRO A 140 -5.24 11.68 7.01
C PRO A 140 -4.00 11.49 7.87
N VAL A 141 -2.82 11.50 7.25
CA VAL A 141 -1.54 11.40 7.94
C VAL A 141 -1.23 12.74 8.61
N GLN A 142 -1.07 12.74 9.94
CA GLN A 142 -0.79 13.92 10.75
C GLN A 142 0.70 14.06 11.07
N SER A 143 1.38 12.95 11.35
CA SER A 143 2.83 12.96 11.58
C SER A 143 3.44 11.58 11.42
N LEU A 144 4.75 11.55 11.18
CA LEU A 144 5.55 10.32 11.15
C LEU A 144 6.50 10.29 12.36
N ASN A 145 6.67 9.10 12.92
CA ASN A 145 7.62 8.84 14.00
C ASN A 145 9.00 8.50 13.43
N VAL A 146 10.01 8.64 14.28
CA VAL A 146 11.41 8.36 13.96
C VAL A 146 11.83 7.15 14.77
N PHE A 147 12.40 6.16 14.09
CA PHE A 147 13.10 5.05 14.73
C PHE A 147 14.60 5.39 14.84
N HIS A 148 15.08 5.58 16.08
CA HIS A 148 16.49 5.86 16.34
C HIS A 148 17.00 5.16 17.60
N PRO A 149 17.77 4.07 17.49
CA PRO A 149 18.17 3.23 18.62
C PRO A 149 19.10 3.92 19.63
N VAL A 150 19.66 5.08 19.29
CA VAL A 150 20.62 5.83 20.16
C VAL A 150 20.00 7.10 20.78
N LEU A 151 18.83 7.54 20.31
CA LEU A 151 18.14 8.72 20.87
C LEU A 151 16.82 8.26 21.50
N ARG A 152 16.18 9.09 22.32
CA ARG A 152 14.77 8.83 22.71
C ARG A 152 13.91 8.88 21.46
N ASP A 153 13.61 7.72 20.90
CA ASP A 153 12.80 7.55 19.71
C ASP A 153 11.32 7.86 20.00
N THR A 154 10.57 8.09 18.93
CA THR A 154 9.12 8.32 18.96
C THR A 154 8.36 7.11 18.43
N HIS A 155 9.06 5.98 18.32
CA HIS A 155 8.52 4.69 17.97
C HIS A 155 8.16 3.93 19.25
N ASP A 156 6.87 3.80 19.56
CA ASP A 156 6.43 3.08 20.77
C ASP A 156 5.92 1.69 20.41
N GLN A 157 6.66 0.64 20.82
CA GLN A 157 6.36 -0.76 20.51
C GLN A 157 4.97 -1.23 20.96
N ARG A 158 4.30 -0.51 21.85
CA ARG A 158 2.91 -0.84 22.23
C ARG A 158 1.94 -0.66 21.06
N PHE A 159 2.26 0.19 20.09
CA PHE A 159 1.47 0.35 18.88
C PHE A 159 1.76 -0.71 17.80
N ASP A 160 2.84 -1.50 17.91
CA ASP A 160 3.10 -2.66 17.02
C ASP A 160 2.26 -3.90 17.41
N ARG A 161 1.48 -3.77 18.49
CA ARG A 161 0.64 -4.83 19.04
C ARG A 161 -0.72 -4.27 19.45
N PRO A 162 -1.43 -3.58 18.54
CA PRO A 162 -2.76 -3.11 18.85
C PRO A 162 -3.71 -4.31 19.07
N PRO A 163 -4.80 -4.16 19.82
CA PRO A 163 -5.86 -5.16 19.85
C PRO A 163 -6.34 -5.49 18.43
N LEU A 164 -6.62 -6.75 18.12
CA LEU A 164 -7.03 -7.16 16.77
C LEU A 164 -8.38 -6.57 16.33
N GLU A 165 -9.21 -6.20 17.31
CA GLU A 165 -10.52 -5.58 17.16
C GLU A 165 -10.46 -4.03 17.15
N SER A 166 -9.25 -3.47 17.20
CA SER A 166 -9.06 -2.02 17.16
C SER A 166 -9.40 -1.42 15.79
N GLY A 167 -9.74 -0.13 15.80
CA GLY A 167 -9.98 0.61 14.57
C GLY A 167 -8.76 0.70 13.66
N THR A 168 -7.55 0.87 14.18
CA THR A 168 -6.35 0.94 13.32
C THR A 168 -6.11 -0.36 12.57
N VAL A 169 -6.30 -1.52 13.22
CA VAL A 169 -6.26 -2.83 12.55
C VAL A 169 -7.37 -2.94 11.50
N SER A 170 -8.58 -2.48 11.81
CA SER A 170 -9.70 -2.46 10.85
C SER A 170 -9.41 -1.58 9.63
N ALA A 171 -8.86 -0.38 9.84
CA ALA A 171 -8.44 0.54 8.80
C ALA A 171 -7.31 -0.07 7.94
N ALA A 172 -6.31 -0.71 8.57
CA ALA A 172 -5.22 -1.39 7.88
C ALA A 172 -5.72 -2.56 7.03
N VAL A 173 -6.69 -3.35 7.53
CA VAL A 173 -7.36 -4.41 6.75
C VAL A 173 -8.01 -3.82 5.52
N ARG A 174 -8.87 -2.79 5.67
CA ARG A 174 -9.57 -2.16 4.53
C ARG A 174 -8.60 -1.58 3.51
N ALA A 175 -7.58 -0.84 3.96
CA ALA A 175 -6.55 -0.27 3.09
C ALA A 175 -5.78 -1.36 2.32
N THR A 176 -5.43 -2.45 3.00
CA THR A 176 -4.76 -3.60 2.38
C THR A 176 -5.67 -4.29 1.37
N THR A 177 -6.95 -4.48 1.69
CA THR A 177 -7.95 -5.08 0.77
C THR A 177 -8.07 -4.24 -0.50
N GLU A 178 -8.21 -2.91 -0.35
CA GLU A 178 -8.29 -1.97 -1.48
C GLU A 178 -7.01 -1.97 -2.32
N LEU A 179 -5.82 -2.02 -1.70
CA LEU A 179 -4.55 -2.14 -2.40
C LEU A 179 -4.45 -3.41 -3.23
N LEU A 180 -4.77 -4.56 -2.65
CA LEU A 180 -4.72 -5.83 -3.37
C LEU A 180 -5.75 -5.86 -4.50
N ALA A 181 -6.95 -5.32 -4.28
CA ALA A 181 -7.98 -5.23 -5.32
C ALA A 181 -7.51 -4.37 -6.50
N VAL A 182 -7.05 -3.14 -6.23
CA VAL A 182 -6.58 -2.22 -7.26
C VAL A 182 -5.37 -2.80 -7.98
N TYR A 183 -4.42 -3.41 -7.27
CA TYR A 183 -3.29 -4.12 -7.85
C TYR A 183 -3.73 -5.17 -8.86
N GLU A 184 -4.64 -6.08 -8.49
CA GLU A 184 -5.09 -7.14 -9.39
C GLU A 184 -5.84 -6.59 -10.61
N PHE A 185 -6.63 -5.52 -10.44
CA PHE A 185 -7.34 -4.89 -11.56
C PHE A 185 -6.40 -4.17 -12.53
N ASP A 186 -5.46 -3.37 -12.01
CA ASP A 186 -4.50 -2.61 -12.82
C ASP A 186 -3.52 -3.57 -13.53
N ARG A 187 -3.04 -4.62 -12.84
CA ARG A 187 -2.24 -5.70 -13.43
C ARG A 187 -2.97 -6.38 -14.59
N ALA A 188 -4.24 -6.74 -14.41
CA ALA A 188 -5.03 -7.38 -15.46
C ALA A 188 -5.34 -6.45 -16.65
N ALA A 189 -5.42 -5.14 -16.40
CA ALA A 189 -5.66 -4.13 -17.42
C ALA A 189 -4.37 -3.65 -18.13
N GLY A 190 -3.19 -3.97 -17.60
CA GLY A 190 -1.92 -3.43 -18.09
C GLY A 190 -1.77 -1.92 -17.85
N GLY A 191 -2.36 -1.40 -16.77
CA GLY A 191 -2.32 0.02 -16.41
C GLY A 191 -1.85 0.25 -14.98
N SER A 192 -1.77 1.51 -14.56
CA SER A 192 -1.38 1.90 -13.19
C SER A 192 -2.21 3.04 -12.60
N SER A 193 -3.20 3.55 -13.35
CA SER A 193 -3.95 4.75 -12.94
C SER A 193 -4.75 4.56 -11.65
N GLY A 194 -5.19 3.33 -11.37
CA GLY A 194 -5.86 2.99 -10.12
C GLY A 194 -4.88 3.03 -8.95
N LEU A 195 -3.67 2.50 -9.14
CA LEU A 195 -2.61 2.53 -8.14
C LEU A 195 -2.25 3.97 -7.73
N HIS A 196 -2.05 4.87 -8.69
CA HIS A 196 -1.77 6.28 -8.39
C HIS A 196 -2.89 6.92 -7.53
N GLN A 197 -4.16 6.77 -7.95
CA GLN A 197 -5.31 7.32 -7.22
C GLN A 197 -5.46 6.73 -5.82
N LEU A 198 -5.20 5.44 -5.67
CA LEU A 198 -5.25 4.77 -4.38
C LEU A 198 -4.18 5.34 -3.43
N ILE A 199 -2.92 5.39 -3.88
CA ILE A 199 -1.82 5.86 -3.04
C ILE A 199 -1.98 7.32 -2.64
N ASP A 200 -2.49 8.17 -3.54
CA ASP A 200 -2.80 9.56 -3.21
C ASP A 200 -3.86 9.67 -2.10
N ARG A 201 -4.86 8.79 -2.10
CA ARG A 201 -5.93 8.76 -1.09
C ARG A 201 -5.45 8.18 0.24
N LEU A 202 -4.77 7.03 0.24
CA LEU A 202 -4.34 6.34 1.47
C LEU A 202 -3.28 7.14 2.25
N PHE A 203 -2.52 7.98 1.56
CA PHE A 203 -1.46 8.82 2.14
C PHE A 203 -1.77 10.31 1.97
N GLN A 204 -3.05 10.69 2.10
CA GLN A 204 -3.41 12.10 2.10
C GLN A 204 -2.89 12.80 3.39
N PRO A 205 -2.27 13.99 3.28
CA PRO A 205 -1.81 14.74 4.44
C PRO A 205 -2.99 15.35 5.22
N ASP A 206 -2.81 15.59 6.52
CA ASP A 206 -3.71 16.44 7.30
C ASP A 206 -3.70 17.87 6.74
N THR A 207 -4.83 18.56 6.85
CA THR A 207 -4.99 19.96 6.39
C THR A 207 -3.99 20.94 7.04
N ARG A 208 -3.47 20.61 8.23
CA ARG A 208 -2.44 21.40 8.93
C ARG A 208 -1.02 21.04 8.49
N GLY A 209 -0.86 20.16 7.51
CA GLY A 209 0.40 19.59 7.09
C GLY A 209 0.78 18.36 7.92
N VAL A 210 1.95 17.81 7.59
CA VAL A 210 2.47 16.59 8.20
C VAL A 210 3.69 16.93 9.05
N GLY A 211 3.64 16.52 10.32
CA GLY A 211 4.75 16.67 11.26
C GLY A 211 5.76 15.53 11.23
N VAL A 212 6.92 15.77 11.86
CA VAL A 212 7.88 14.71 12.22
C VAL A 212 8.05 14.71 13.73
N ASN A 213 7.77 13.59 14.36
CA ASN A 213 7.94 13.42 15.80
C ASN A 213 9.42 13.13 16.10
N LEU A 214 10.22 14.17 16.32
CA LEU A 214 11.68 14.02 16.49
C LEU A 214 12.10 13.54 17.89
N ARG A 215 11.28 13.78 18.93
CA ARG A 215 11.64 13.50 20.33
C ARG A 215 10.43 13.10 21.16
N ALA A 216 10.58 12.09 22.02
CA ALA A 216 9.58 11.69 23.01
C ALA A 216 9.51 12.64 24.23
N GLY A 217 9.22 13.92 23.98
CA GLY A 217 8.98 14.94 25.01
C GLY A 217 7.59 14.82 25.65
N ARG A 218 7.26 15.71 26.60
CA ARG A 218 5.97 15.66 27.33
C ARG A 218 4.74 15.70 26.40
N ALA A 219 4.74 16.60 25.41
CA ALA A 219 3.64 16.70 24.46
C ALA A 219 3.45 15.41 23.64
N TRP A 220 4.54 14.80 23.19
CA TRP A 220 4.50 13.52 22.48
C TRP A 220 3.99 12.39 23.39
N GLN A 221 4.43 12.34 24.65
CA GLN A 221 3.97 11.32 25.61
C GLN A 221 2.47 11.45 25.91
N GLN A 222 1.97 12.69 26.09
CA GLN A 222 0.54 12.95 26.29
C GLN A 222 -0.28 12.49 25.09
N GLU A 223 0.18 12.80 23.87
CA GLU A 223 -0.53 12.39 22.65
C GLU A 223 -0.47 10.87 22.44
N ARG A 224 0.69 10.26 22.70
CA ARG A 224 0.83 8.80 22.72
C ARG A 224 -0.16 8.16 23.69
N ASP A 225 -0.24 8.64 24.92
CA ASP A 225 -1.11 8.07 25.94
C ASP A 225 -2.58 8.26 25.58
N ARG A 226 -2.96 9.41 25.01
CA ARG A 226 -4.30 9.64 24.44
C ARG A 226 -4.63 8.62 23.37
N ARG A 227 -3.74 8.39 22.41
CA ARG A 227 -3.93 7.47 21.28
C ARG A 227 -4.00 6.01 21.74
N LEU A 228 -3.15 5.58 22.66
CA LEU A 228 -3.27 4.26 23.31
C LEU A 228 -4.62 4.10 24.02
N GLY A 229 -5.12 5.18 24.62
CA GLY A 229 -6.49 5.26 25.12
C GLY A 229 -7.52 5.00 24.02
N LEU A 230 -7.46 5.72 22.89
CA LEU A 230 -8.39 5.56 21.77
C LEU A 230 -8.41 4.13 21.21
N GLU A 231 -7.24 3.51 21.04
CA GLU A 231 -7.13 2.11 20.61
C GLU A 231 -7.88 1.12 21.51
N SER A 232 -7.95 1.43 22.80
CA SER A 232 -8.62 0.59 23.78
C SER A 232 -10.13 0.78 23.81
N HIS A 233 -10.63 1.96 23.42
CA HIS A 233 -12.04 2.35 23.52
C HIS A 233 -12.82 2.08 22.23
N PHE A 234 -12.20 2.23 21.06
CA PHE A 234 -12.84 1.95 19.78
C PHE A 234 -12.61 0.50 19.36
N ARG A 235 -13.37 -0.41 19.96
CA ARG A 235 -13.54 -1.78 19.43
C ARG A 235 -14.60 -1.72 18.34
N THR A 236 -14.24 -2.04 17.10
CA THR A 236 -15.24 -2.05 16.03
C THR A 236 -16.21 -3.20 16.26
N ALA A 237 -17.51 -2.90 16.37
CA ALA A 237 -18.54 -3.91 16.17
C ALA A 237 -18.46 -4.36 14.70
N ASP A 238 -18.26 -5.66 14.47
CA ASP A 238 -18.28 -6.29 13.14
C ASP A 238 -19.57 -5.91 12.40
N ASP A 239 -19.49 -5.04 11.38
CA ASP A 239 -20.30 -5.04 10.13
C ASP A 239 -20.26 -3.70 9.40
N GLN A 240 -19.15 -3.41 8.72
CA GLN A 240 -19.16 -2.41 7.66
C GLN A 240 -18.54 -3.01 6.41
N GLN A 241 -19.41 -3.42 5.50
CA GLN A 241 -19.04 -3.93 4.18
C GLN A 241 -18.24 -2.85 3.42
N VAL A 242 -17.04 -3.22 2.95
CA VAL A 242 -16.22 -2.39 2.07
C VAL A 242 -16.99 -2.20 0.75
N HIS A 243 -17.51 -0.99 0.55
CA HIS A 243 -18.25 -0.64 -0.66
C HIS A 243 -17.24 -0.26 -1.75
N PHE A 244 -16.80 -1.24 -2.55
CA PHE A 244 -15.98 -0.95 -3.72
C PHE A 244 -16.78 -0.13 -4.73
N PRO A 245 -16.34 1.07 -5.14
CA PRO A 245 -17.00 1.80 -6.20
C PRO A 245 -16.83 1.02 -7.52
N ARG A 246 -17.86 0.25 -7.91
CA ARG A 246 -17.96 -0.42 -9.22
C ARG A 246 -17.84 0.55 -10.41
N ALA A 247 -17.99 1.85 -10.17
CA ALA A 247 -18.32 2.85 -11.19
C ALA A 247 -17.19 3.26 -12.16
N ARG A 248 -15.96 2.77 -12.04
CA ARG A 248 -14.86 3.18 -12.96
C ARG A 248 -14.24 2.06 -13.81
N ILE A 249 -14.57 0.79 -13.54
CA ILE A 249 -13.95 -0.36 -14.21
C ILE A 249 -14.57 -0.63 -15.61
N GLU A 250 -15.83 -0.25 -15.85
CA GLU A 250 -16.49 -0.51 -17.14
C GLU A 250 -16.08 0.47 -18.27
N ARG A 251 -15.62 1.68 -17.94
CA ARG A 251 -15.23 2.67 -18.98
C ARG A 251 -13.94 2.28 -19.71
N SER A 252 -13.00 1.59 -19.06
CA SER A 252 -11.77 1.11 -19.71
C SER A 252 -12.04 -0.04 -20.70
N ARG A 253 -13.00 -0.92 -20.40
CA ARG A 253 -13.38 -2.02 -21.30
C ARG A 253 -14.13 -1.55 -22.56
N ARG A 254 -14.93 -0.47 -22.50
CA ARG A 254 -15.60 0.07 -23.70
C ARG A 254 -14.63 0.77 -24.66
N SER A 255 -13.64 1.50 -24.15
CA SER A 255 -12.69 2.22 -25.01
C SER A 255 -11.74 1.28 -25.77
N ASN A 256 -11.36 0.14 -25.20
CA ASN A 256 -10.52 -0.85 -25.90
C ASN A 256 -11.27 -1.73 -26.92
N ARG A 257 -12.61 -1.79 -26.85
CA ARG A 257 -13.43 -2.51 -27.84
C ARG A 257 -13.67 -1.68 -29.11
N LEU A 258 -13.72 -0.35 -28.98
CA LEU A 258 -13.93 0.56 -30.12
C LEU A 258 -12.66 0.78 -30.98
N SER A 259 -11.46 0.54 -30.44
CA SER A 259 -10.20 0.67 -31.20
C SER A 259 -9.77 -0.60 -31.95
N ARG A 260 -10.40 -1.75 -31.72
CA ARG A 260 -10.04 -3.03 -32.39
C ARG A 260 -10.83 -3.35 -33.66
N ASP A 261 -11.87 -2.56 -33.99
CA ASP A 261 -12.72 -2.79 -35.18
C ASP A 261 -12.36 -1.94 -36.41
N ARG A 262 -11.27 -1.16 -36.37
CA ARG A 262 -10.72 -0.51 -37.58
C ARG A 262 -9.64 -1.38 -38.22
N ARG A 263 -10.04 -2.50 -38.83
CA ARG A 263 -9.23 -3.11 -39.88
C ARG A 263 -9.22 -2.17 -41.09
N PRO A 264 -8.06 -1.81 -41.67
CA PRO A 264 -8.04 -1.14 -42.96
C PRO A 264 -8.65 -2.07 -44.01
N ARG A 265 -9.62 -1.57 -44.77
CA ARG A 265 -10.13 -2.27 -45.96
C ARG A 265 -8.96 -2.46 -46.94
N PRO A 266 -8.87 -3.61 -47.64
CA PRO A 266 -7.93 -3.77 -48.73
C PRO A 266 -8.21 -2.68 -49.78
N ARG A 267 -7.17 -1.99 -50.23
CA ARG A 267 -7.27 -1.11 -51.39
C ARG A 267 -7.45 -2.00 -52.61
N ASP A 268 -8.55 -1.81 -53.32
CA ASP A 268 -8.76 -2.40 -54.64
C ASP A 268 -7.62 -1.96 -55.56
N HIS A 269 -7.01 -2.95 -56.20
CA HIS A 269 -5.97 -2.78 -57.20
C HIS A 269 -6.67 -2.31 -58.48
N ASP A 270 -6.40 -1.07 -58.90
CA ASP A 270 -6.85 -0.54 -60.19
C ASP A 270 -5.80 -0.87 -61.26
N PRO A 271 -6.12 -1.72 -62.28
CA PRO A 271 -5.17 -2.12 -63.32
C PRO A 271 -5.32 -1.28 -64.60
N SER A 272 -5.78 -0.03 -64.52
CA SER A 272 -5.93 0.82 -65.70
C SER A 272 -4.84 1.88 -65.82
N ARG A 273 -3.62 1.46 -66.20
CA ARG A 273 -2.58 2.33 -66.78
C ARG A 273 -1.51 1.53 -67.52
N GLU A 274 -1.93 0.89 -68.61
CA GLU A 274 -1.07 0.51 -69.72
C GLU A 274 -1.64 1.13 -71.00
N HIS A 275 -0.74 1.55 -71.89
CA HIS A 275 -0.93 2.28 -73.15
C HIS A 275 -0.94 3.81 -73.06
N ASP A 276 0.24 4.41 -73.35
CA ASP A 276 0.41 5.10 -74.63
C ASP A 276 1.85 4.92 -75.13
N ARG A 277 1.95 4.42 -76.37
CA ARG A 277 3.17 4.29 -77.16
C ARG A 277 3.29 5.50 -78.10
N GLU A 278 4.54 5.96 -78.27
CA GLU A 278 5.16 6.44 -79.52
C GLU A 278 4.69 7.76 -80.14
N PRO A 279 5.51 8.43 -80.98
CA PRO A 279 6.71 7.95 -81.71
C PRO A 279 8.06 8.54 -81.28
#